data_AF-A0A533Z8H7-F1
#
_entry.id   AF-A0A533Z8H7-F1
#
_cell.length_a   1.000
_cell.length_b   1.000
_cell.length_c   1.000
_cell.angle_alpha   90.00
_cell.angle_beta   90.00
_cell.angle_gamma   90.00
#
_symmetry.space_group_name_H-M   'P 1'
#
loop_
_entity.id
_entity.type
_entity.pdbx_description
1 polymer ?
#
loop_
_entity_poly.entity_id
_entity_poly.type
_entity_poly.pdbx_seq_one_letter_code
_entity_poly.pdbx_strand_id
1 'polypeptide(L)' 'LALYDSYKQQGSAFVPKYLDLLAAGGSKRPEAILAQVGVDMRAETFWQGGFNTIRGMVEELERTAG' A
#
# COMPACT_ATOMS: atom_id res chain seq x y z
N LEU A 1 0.53 2.00 -4.32
CA LEU A 1 1.08 0.62 -4.40
C LEU A 1 1.44 0.04 -3.03
N ALA A 2 2.01 0.80 -2.08
CA ALA A 2 2.30 0.29 -0.73
C ALA A 2 1.08 -0.30 0.02
N LEU A 3 -0.08 0.37 0.00
CA LEU A 3 -1.32 -0.18 0.58
C LEU A 3 -1.86 -1.41 -0.18
N TYR A 4 -1.60 -1.49 -1.48
CA TYR A 4 -1.96 -2.65 -2.28
C TYR A 4 -1.07 -3.86 -1.94
N ASP A 5 0.22 -3.62 -1.76
CA ASP A 5 1.15 -4.63 -1.23
C ASP A 5 0.73 -5.10 0.17
N SER A 6 0.28 -4.18 1.04
CA SER A 6 -0.28 -4.55 2.35
C SER A 6 -1.52 -5.46 2.23
N TYR A 7 -2.40 -5.19 1.27
CA TYR A 7 -3.52 -6.08 0.96
C TYR A 7 -3.05 -7.45 0.43
N LYS A 8 -2.04 -7.48 -0.44
CA LYS A 8 -1.47 -8.74 -0.96
C LYS A 8 -0.89 -9.62 0.15
N GLN A 9 -0.33 -9.01 1.20
CA GLN A 9 0.25 -9.73 2.34
C GLN A 9 -0.80 -10.17 3.39
N GLN A 10 -1.75 -9.30 3.73
CA GLN A 10 -2.71 -9.52 4.82
C GLN A 10 -4.07 -10.06 4.34
N GLY A 11 -4.35 -9.99 3.05
CA GLY A 11 -5.60 -10.43 2.44
C GLY A 11 -6.82 -9.67 2.96
N SER A 12 -7.94 -10.38 3.14
CA SER A 12 -9.23 -9.81 3.55
C SER A 12 -9.17 -9.10 4.91
N ALA A 13 -8.25 -9.47 5.79
CA ALA A 13 -8.06 -8.81 7.08
C ALA A 13 -7.64 -7.33 6.95
N PHE A 14 -7.09 -6.92 5.81
CA PHE A 14 -6.71 -5.54 5.55
C PHE A 14 -7.86 -4.68 5.01
N VAL A 15 -8.93 -5.30 4.48
CA VAL A 15 -10.02 -4.59 3.82
C VAL A 15 -10.71 -3.56 4.73
N PRO A 16 -11.07 -3.89 6.00
CA PRO A 16 -11.69 -2.90 6.89
C PRO A 16 -10.80 -1.67 7.11
N LYS A 17 -9.50 -1.88 7.34
CA LYS A 17 -8.52 -0.81 7.52
C LYS A 17 -8.43 0.11 6.30
N TYR A 18 -8.46 -0.48 5.10
CA TYR A 18 -8.43 0.30 3.87
C TYR A 18 -9.71 1.12 3.65
N LEU A 19 -10.88 0.55 3.98
CA LEU A 19 -12.15 1.26 3.90
C LEU A 19 -12.23 2.41 4.91
N ASP A 20 -11.73 2.22 6.13
CA ASP A 20 -11.65 3.30 7.14
C ASP A 20 -10.78 4.46 6.66
N LEU A 21 -9.65 4.15 6.01
CA LEU A 21 -8.77 5.16 5.40
C LEU A 21 -9.50 5.96 4.31
N LEU A 22 -10.22 5.27 3.42
CA LEU A 22 -10.97 5.93 2.35
C LEU A 22 -12.14 6.77 2.90
N ALA A 23 -12.86 6.26 3.89
CA ALA A 23 -13.99 6.94 4.53
C ALA A 23 -13.56 8.23 5.25
N ALA A 24 -12.34 8.27 5.79
CA ALA A 24 -11.79 9.50 6.39
C ALA A 24 -11.60 10.62 5.36
N GLY A 25 -11.40 10.29 4.08
CA GLY A 25 -11.20 11.28 3.01
C GLY A 25 -10.14 12.33 3.37
N GLY A 26 -10.41 13.60 3.06
CA GLY A 26 -9.55 14.73 3.41
C GLY A 26 -9.81 15.35 4.78
N SER A 27 -10.67 14.75 5.62
CA SER A 27 -11.06 15.32 6.91
C SER A 27 -9.98 15.21 8.00
N LYS A 28 -9.00 14.34 7.79
CA LYS A 28 -7.84 14.12 8.68
C LYS A 28 -6.55 14.13 7.88
N ARG A 29 -5.45 14.41 8.56
CA ARG A 29 -4.10 14.32 7.97
C ARG A 29 -3.79 12.87 7.58
N PRO A 30 -3.21 12.61 6.39
CA PRO A 30 -2.85 11.26 5.94
C PRO A 30 -2.03 10.48 6.96
N GLU A 31 -1.05 11.13 7.59
CA GLU A 31 -0.20 10.54 8.63
C GLU A 31 -1.03 10.01 9.80
N ALA A 32 -2.04 10.77 10.24
CA ALA A 32 -2.88 10.42 11.38
C ALA A 32 -3.79 9.23 11.07
N ILE A 33 -4.31 9.13 9.85
CA ILE A 33 -5.18 8.02 9.45
C ILE A 33 -4.34 6.75 9.23
N LEU A 34 -3.17 6.88 8.61
CA LEU A 34 -2.25 5.75 8.40
C LEU A 34 -1.73 5.19 9.73
N ALA A 35 -1.42 6.06 10.70
CA ALA A 35 -1.03 5.62 12.04
C ALA A 35 -2.14 4.82 12.74
N GLN A 36 -3.43 5.15 12.52
CA GLN A 36 -4.57 4.40 13.10
C GLN A 36 -4.66 2.96 12.58
N VAL A 37 -4.15 2.70 11.38
CA VAL A 37 -4.12 1.36 10.78
C VAL A 37 -2.78 0.65 10.95
N GLY A 38 -1.88 1.21 11.77
CA GLY A 38 -0.56 0.65 12.08
C GLY A 38 0.49 0.86 10.98
N VAL A 39 0.30 1.87 10.13
CA VAL A 39 1.19 2.20 9.03
C VAL A 39 1.93 3.49 9.31
N ASP A 40 3.26 3.44 9.26
CA ASP A 40 4.11 4.63 9.27
C ASP A 40 4.55 4.97 7.84
N MET A 41 4.03 6.07 7.29
CA MET A 41 4.38 6.52 5.95
C MET A 41 5.77 7.16 5.85
N ARG A 42 6.45 7.41 6.98
CA ARG A 42 7.85 7.86 7.01
C ARG A 42 8.83 6.69 7.05
N ALA A 43 8.35 5.49 7.34
CA ALA A 43 9.19 4.30 7.31
C ALA A 43 9.51 3.92 5.86
N GLU A 44 10.80 3.77 5.55
CA GLU A 44 11.26 3.31 4.24
C GLU A 44 10.66 1.95 3.86
N THR A 45 10.52 1.07 4.86
CA THR A 45 9.94 -0.27 4.71
C THR A 45 8.52 -0.24 4.17
N PHE A 46 7.73 0.80 4.47
CA PHE A 46 6.39 0.97 3.92
C PHE A 46 6.43 1.20 2.40
N TRP A 47 7.38 2.00 1.91
CA TRP A 47 7.53 2.29 0.49
C TRP A 47 8.17 1.16 -0.29
N GLN A 48 9.06 0.38 0.35
CA GLN A 48 9.78 -0.71 -0.29
C GLN A 48 8.84 -1.75 -0.93
N GLY A 49 7.73 -2.09 -0.27
CA GLY A 49 6.71 -2.99 -0.84
C GLY A 49 6.07 -2.45 -2.12
N GLY A 50 5.82 -1.13 -2.14
CA GLY A 50 5.34 -0.42 -3.33
C GLY A 50 6.34 -0.47 -4.49
N PHE A 51 7.62 -0.23 -4.22
CA PHE A 51 8.68 -0.32 -5.23
C PHE A 51 8.89 -1.75 -5.74
N ASN A 52 8.81 -2.76 -4.87
CA ASN A 52 8.88 -4.17 -5.26
C ASN A 52 7.72 -4.55 -6.20
N THR A 53 6.52 -4.02 -5.94
CA THR A 53 5.36 -4.21 -6.83
C THR A 53 5.62 -3.63 -8.22
N ILE A 54 6.14 -2.40 -8.30
CA ILE A 54 6.48 -1.77 -9.60
C ILE A 54 7.55 -2.59 -10.33
N ARG A 55 8.59 -3.02 -9.61
CA ARG A 55 9.66 -3.83 -10.18
C ARG A 55 9.12 -5.11 -10.83
N GLY A 56 8.27 -5.84 -10.14
CA GLY A 56 7.65 -7.05 -10.70
C GLY A 56 6.81 -6.78 -11.95
N MET A 57 6.11 -5.62 -12.02
CA MET A 57 5.37 -5.21 -13.22
C MET A 57 6.32 -4.92 -14.40
N VAL A 58 7.47 -4.29 -14.15
CA VAL A 58 8.49 -4.03 -15.18
C VAL A 58 9.10 -5.33 -15.68
N GLU A 59 9.48 -6.23 -14.78
CA GLU A 59 10.02 -7.56 -15.13
C GLU A 59 9.02 -8.39 -15.95
N GLU A 60 7.73 -8.33 -15.61
CA GLU A 60 6.67 -9.00 -16.38
C GLU A 60 6.51 -8.40 -17.79
N LEU A 61 6.58 -7.07 -17.90
CA LEU A 61 6.51 -6.38 -19.19
C LEU A 61 7.70 -6.75 -20.08
N GLU A 62 8.91 -6.72 -19.56
CA GLU A 62 10.13 -7.09 -20.30
C GLU A 62 10.07 -8.53 -20.82
N ARG A 63 9.54 -9.46 -20.02
CA ARG A 63 9.37 -10.86 -20.41
C ARG A 63 8.33 -11.08 -21.51
N THR A 64 7.30 -10.23 -21.58
CA THR A 64 6.20 -10.37 -22.57
C THR A 64 6.42 -9.57 -23.84
N ALA A 65 7.33 -8.60 -23.81
CA ALA A 65 7.71 -7.79 -24.96
C ALA A 65 8.86 -8.39 -25.81
N GLY A 66 9.58 -9.39 -25.28
CA GLY A 66 10.62 -10.15 -25.99
C GLY A 66 10.09 -11.43 -26.61
#